data_AF-B4MVV3-F1
#
_entry.id   AF-B4MVV3-F1
#
_cell.length_a   1.000
_cell.length_b   1.000
_cell.length_c   1.000
_cell.angle_alpha   90.00
_cell.angle_beta   90.00
_cell.angle_gamma   90.00
#
_symmetry.space_group_name_H-M   'P 1'
#
loop_
_entity.id
_entity.type
_entity.pdbx_description
1 polymer ?
#
loop_
_entity_poly.entity_id
_entity_poly.type
_entity_poly.pdbx_seq_one_letter_code
_entity_poly.pdbx_strand_id
1 'polypeptide(L)'
;MKLRWHLLGLGILLGLGTAGFSFAAGIYYQHEHATQRLQQLIQQNPYAYYIRSKIYKVFAFFKTPDDEENANHRLGRIMKYGFPGLDDIRLYSDFVLSYDRRNRVAHWVCEHLQKKDLSTTTHVGRAHASFQPDLSVPSNFRSSLADYRRSGFNRGHLAAAGNHHSHQTHCNETFYLTNIAPQIGKGFNSGAWNNLEIYVRDLTLRYGSVYVCTGPLYKPKQRCDGKLSVEYEMIGPNLVAVPTHFFKVIMVESKVPLGKPYMEGYVLPNATIPDNLPLRSFLCDIREIEHYAGLKFFDGLRRSAIFGSNYPSESQVFRDFG
;
A
#
# COMPACT_ATOMS: atom_id res chain seq x y z
N MET A 1 66.99 -38.60 13.61
CA MET A 1 66.26 -38.29 12.35
C MET A 1 64.73 -38.31 12.50
N LYS A 2 64.10 -39.31 13.13
CA LYS A 2 62.63 -39.44 13.24
C LYS A 2 61.88 -38.25 13.91
N LEU A 3 62.46 -37.63 14.95
CA LEU A 3 61.83 -36.52 15.68
C LEU A 3 61.63 -35.25 14.82
N ARG A 4 62.55 -34.97 13.89
CA ARG A 4 62.46 -33.83 12.96
C ARG A 4 61.31 -33.96 11.96
N TRP A 5 61.06 -35.17 11.47
CA TRP A 5 59.94 -35.45 10.55
C TRP A 5 58.58 -35.37 11.26
N HIS A 6 58.51 -35.77 12.54
CA HIS A 6 57.30 -35.59 13.35
C HIS A 6 56.98 -34.11 13.62
N LEU A 7 57.98 -33.29 13.94
CA LEU A 7 57.79 -31.85 14.15
C LEU A 7 57.36 -31.12 12.85
N LEU A 8 57.92 -31.52 11.71
CA LEU A 8 57.51 -31.00 10.39
C LEU A 8 56.07 -31.40 10.04
N GLY A 9 55.71 -32.67 10.27
CA GLY A 9 54.34 -33.15 10.07
C GLY A 9 53.31 -32.46 10.97
N LEU A 10 53.66 -32.19 12.24
CA LEU A 10 52.82 -31.47 13.19
C LEU A 10 52.62 -30.00 12.78
N GLY A 11 53.68 -29.33 12.31
CA GLY A 11 53.63 -27.95 11.81
C GLY A 11 52.77 -27.80 10.56
N ILE A 12 52.84 -28.76 9.63
CA ILE A 12 51.99 -28.79 8.43
C ILE A 12 50.52 -29.02 8.82
N LEU A 13 50.24 -29.93 9.75
CA LEU A 13 48.88 -30.18 10.26
C LEU A 13 48.28 -28.95 10.96
N LEU A 14 49.05 -28.27 11.80
CA LEU A 14 48.65 -27.02 12.45
C LEU A 14 48.41 -25.90 11.43
N GLY A 15 49.28 -25.74 10.44
CA GLY A 15 49.14 -24.74 9.38
C GLY A 15 47.93 -24.99 8.46
N LEU A 16 47.64 -26.25 8.13
CA LEU A 16 46.44 -26.62 7.38
C LEU A 16 45.17 -26.42 8.22
N GLY A 17 45.22 -26.71 9.52
CA GLY A 17 44.12 -26.47 10.45
C GLY A 17 43.78 -24.99 10.60
N THR A 18 44.78 -24.12 10.77
CA THR A 18 44.57 -22.67 10.86
C THR A 18 44.07 -22.08 9.55
N ALA A 19 44.64 -22.47 8.40
CA ALA A 19 44.16 -22.03 7.09
C ALA A 19 42.72 -22.47 6.83
N GLY A 20 42.37 -23.71 7.17
CA GLY A 20 41.00 -24.22 7.07
C GLY A 20 40.03 -23.47 7.98
N PHE A 21 40.42 -23.19 9.22
CA PHE A 21 39.61 -22.39 10.16
C PHE A 21 39.42 -20.95 9.68
N SER A 22 40.49 -20.27 9.26
CA SER A 22 40.40 -18.90 8.73
C SER A 22 39.55 -18.82 7.47
N PHE A 23 39.64 -19.81 6.58
CA PHE A 23 38.80 -19.89 5.40
C PHE A 23 37.32 -20.10 5.76
N ALA A 24 37.02 -21.03 6.67
CA ALA A 24 35.66 -21.28 7.15
C ALA A 24 35.07 -20.06 7.88
N ALA A 25 35.85 -19.41 8.74
CA ALA A 25 35.45 -18.17 9.43
C ALA A 25 35.22 -17.03 8.43
N GLY A 26 36.05 -16.92 7.40
CA GLY A 26 35.88 -15.96 6.30
C GLY A 26 34.58 -16.19 5.52
N ILE A 27 34.28 -17.46 5.17
CA ILE A 27 33.01 -17.83 4.54
C ILE A 27 31.82 -17.47 5.44
N TYR A 28 31.89 -17.82 6.73
CA TYR A 28 30.82 -17.52 7.68
C TYR A 28 30.56 -16.02 7.81
N TYR A 29 31.62 -15.22 7.98
CA TYR A 29 31.50 -13.77 8.07
C TYR A 29 30.95 -13.16 6.78
N GLN A 30 31.46 -13.59 5.63
CA GLN A 30 30.98 -13.12 4.32
C GLN A 30 29.51 -13.50 4.11
N HIS A 31 29.10 -14.68 4.56
CA HIS A 31 27.73 -15.15 4.52
C HIS A 31 26.80 -14.29 5.38
N GLU A 32 27.11 -14.07 6.66
CA GLU A 32 26.30 -13.22 7.53
C GLU A 32 26.19 -11.79 7.00
N HIS A 33 27.32 -11.22 6.59
CA HIS A 33 27.36 -9.85 6.09
C HIS A 33 26.57 -9.69 4.78
N ALA A 34 26.64 -10.67 3.86
CA ALA A 34 25.81 -10.67 2.65
C ALA A 34 24.31 -10.84 2.98
N THR A 35 23.98 -11.66 3.98
CA THR A 35 22.60 -11.85 4.45
C THR A 35 22.02 -10.55 4.98
N GLN A 36 22.75 -9.86 5.86
CA GLN A 36 22.31 -8.58 6.45
C GLN A 36 22.11 -7.51 5.38
N ARG A 37 23.03 -7.39 4.41
CA ARG A 37 22.89 -6.44 3.29
C ARG A 37 21.68 -6.74 2.42
N LEU A 38 21.43 -8.02 2.13
CA LEU A 38 20.25 -8.44 1.38
C LEU A 38 18.96 -8.11 2.15
N GLN A 39 18.91 -8.38 3.45
CA GLN A 39 17.77 -8.00 4.30
C GLN A 39 17.53 -6.49 4.28
N GLN A 40 18.58 -5.67 4.42
CA GLN A 40 18.48 -4.22 4.33
C GLN A 40 17.92 -3.76 2.97
N LEU A 41 18.41 -4.33 1.87
CA LEU A 41 17.92 -4.03 0.53
C LEU A 41 16.43 -4.40 0.38
N ILE A 42 16.02 -5.58 0.86
CA ILE A 42 14.61 -6.02 0.83
C ILE A 42 13.72 -5.11 1.65
N GLN A 43 14.21 -4.58 2.77
CA GLN A 43 13.44 -3.66 3.62
C GLN A 43 13.28 -2.27 2.99
N GLN A 44 14.29 -1.80 2.27
CA GLN A 44 14.33 -0.45 1.70
C GLN A 44 13.84 -0.36 0.24
N ASN A 45 13.83 -1.48 -0.48
CA ASN A 45 13.48 -1.52 -1.89
C ASN A 45 12.22 -2.40 -2.12
N PRO A 46 11.08 -1.81 -2.53
CA PRO A 46 9.84 -2.55 -2.71
C PRO A 46 9.93 -3.61 -3.82
N TYR A 47 10.73 -3.37 -4.85
CA TYR A 47 10.94 -4.33 -5.93
C TYR A 47 11.78 -5.52 -5.45
N ALA A 48 12.83 -5.26 -4.66
CA ALA A 48 13.60 -6.33 -4.01
C ALA A 48 12.71 -7.14 -3.06
N TYR A 49 11.82 -6.48 -2.31
CA TYR A 49 10.82 -7.16 -1.48
C TYR A 49 9.87 -8.04 -2.29
N TYR A 50 9.37 -7.54 -3.43
CA TYR A 50 8.49 -8.30 -4.32
C TYR A 50 9.16 -9.57 -4.86
N ILE A 51 10.42 -9.49 -5.28
CA ILE A 51 11.17 -10.65 -5.81
C ILE A 51 11.93 -11.44 -4.73
N ARG A 52 11.81 -11.10 -3.45
CA ARG A 52 12.63 -11.69 -2.36
C ARG A 52 12.62 -13.21 -2.34
N SER A 53 11.48 -13.84 -2.61
CA SER A 53 11.35 -15.30 -2.64
C SER A 53 12.17 -15.91 -3.77
N LYS A 54 12.31 -15.22 -4.91
CA LYS A 54 13.22 -15.62 -5.99
C LYS A 54 14.67 -15.38 -5.62
N ILE A 55 14.98 -14.25 -4.97
CA ILE A 55 16.34 -13.95 -4.51
C ILE A 55 16.83 -15.03 -3.54
N TYR A 56 16.06 -15.35 -2.50
CA TYR A 56 16.44 -16.39 -1.54
C TYR A 56 16.57 -17.78 -2.18
N LYS A 57 15.72 -18.13 -3.16
CA LYS A 57 15.84 -19.40 -3.90
C LYS A 57 17.11 -19.50 -4.74
N VAL A 58 17.51 -18.41 -5.40
CA VAL A 58 18.75 -18.36 -6.20
C VAL A 58 19.97 -18.53 -5.30
N PHE A 59 19.93 -17.91 -4.13
CA PHE A 59 20.99 -18.02 -3.14
C PHE A 59 20.62 -19.05 -2.07
N ALA A 60 20.52 -20.31 -2.47
CA ALA A 60 20.07 -21.46 -1.66
C ALA A 60 20.87 -21.71 -0.36
N PHE A 61 21.94 -20.96 -0.12
CA PHE A 61 22.72 -20.97 1.11
C PHE A 61 22.22 -19.96 2.16
N PHE A 62 21.47 -18.91 1.78
CA PHE A 62 20.88 -17.99 2.76
C PHE A 62 19.70 -18.62 3.47
N LYS A 63 19.67 -18.47 4.80
CA LYS A 63 18.48 -18.78 5.58
C LYS A 63 17.35 -17.88 5.07
N THR A 64 16.25 -18.48 4.61
CA THR A 64 15.03 -17.73 4.34
C THR A 64 14.51 -17.19 5.67
N PRO A 65 14.27 -15.88 5.80
CA PRO A 65 13.59 -15.34 6.97
C PRO A 65 12.24 -16.04 7.11
N ASP A 66 11.93 -16.54 8.30
CA ASP A 66 10.63 -17.13 8.60
C ASP A 66 9.53 -16.07 8.42
N ASP A 67 8.28 -16.49 8.20
CA ASP A 67 7.16 -15.57 7.98
C ASP A 67 7.00 -14.54 9.12
N GLU A 68 7.43 -14.89 10.34
CA GLU A 68 7.47 -13.98 11.50
C GLU A 68 8.48 -12.84 11.36
N GLU A 69 9.67 -13.08 10.80
CA GLU A 69 10.70 -12.05 10.62
C GLU A 69 10.27 -11.04 9.54
N ASN A 70 9.62 -11.54 8.47
CA ASN A 70 8.98 -10.70 7.46
C ASN A 70 7.78 -9.91 8.02
N ALA A 71 7.03 -10.49 8.96
CA ALA A 71 5.92 -9.84 9.65
C ALA A 71 6.37 -8.80 10.68
N ASN A 72 7.64 -8.74 11.07
CA ASN A 72 8.14 -7.71 11.98
C ASN A 72 8.43 -6.38 11.23
N HIS A 73 8.81 -6.44 9.96
CA HIS A 73 9.11 -5.25 9.16
C HIS A 73 7.82 -4.54 8.68
N ARG A 74 7.77 -3.19 8.74
CA ARG A 74 6.54 -2.43 8.45
C ARG A 74 6.05 -2.61 7.01
N LEU A 75 6.95 -2.60 6.01
CA LEU A 75 6.60 -2.91 4.62
C LEU A 75 5.97 -4.30 4.49
N GLY A 76 6.56 -5.31 5.14
CA GLY A 76 6.07 -6.68 5.09
C GLY A 76 4.71 -6.84 5.76
N ARG A 77 4.46 -6.09 6.83
CA ARG A 77 3.15 -5.99 7.47
C ARG A 77 2.11 -5.37 6.57
N ILE A 78 2.40 -4.26 5.90
CA ILE A 78 1.46 -3.55 5.03
C ILE A 78 1.18 -4.37 3.76
N MET A 79 2.24 -4.89 3.13
CA MET A 79 2.17 -5.61 1.85
C MET A 79 2.10 -7.13 2.01
N LYS A 80 1.63 -7.61 3.18
CA LYS A 80 1.45 -9.04 3.49
C LYS A 80 0.70 -9.78 2.39
N TYR A 81 -0.31 -9.13 1.82
CA TYR A 81 -1.21 -9.69 0.81
C TYR A 81 -0.80 -9.36 -0.64
N GLY A 82 0.40 -8.82 -0.84
CA GLY A 82 0.95 -8.49 -2.15
C GLY A 82 0.67 -7.06 -2.60
N PHE A 83 1.29 -6.69 -3.72
CA PHE A 83 1.18 -5.37 -4.34
C PHE A 83 0.06 -5.36 -5.38
N PRO A 84 -0.88 -4.39 -5.35
CA PRO A 84 -1.93 -4.27 -6.37
C PRO A 84 -1.40 -4.07 -7.80
N GLY A 85 -0.26 -3.38 -7.91
CA GLY A 85 0.51 -3.14 -9.13
C GLY A 85 1.94 -2.75 -8.74
N LEU A 86 2.85 -2.58 -9.70
CA LEU A 86 4.27 -2.31 -9.41
C LEU A 86 4.78 -0.98 -9.98
N ASP A 87 3.90 -0.15 -10.51
CA ASP A 87 4.30 1.13 -11.13
C ASP A 87 4.73 2.17 -10.09
N ASP A 88 5.94 2.71 -10.21
CA ASP A 88 6.50 3.81 -9.39
C ASP A 88 6.15 3.71 -7.88
N ILE A 89 6.54 2.60 -7.24
CA ILE A 89 6.27 2.36 -5.82
C ILE A 89 7.07 3.31 -4.92
N ARG A 90 6.38 3.91 -3.95
CA ARG A 90 6.95 4.72 -2.86
C ARG A 90 6.64 4.13 -1.50
N LEU A 91 7.66 4.14 -0.65
CA LEU A 91 7.59 3.69 0.73
C LEU A 91 7.53 4.92 1.64
N TYR A 92 6.50 4.96 2.48
CA TYR A 92 6.42 5.87 3.61
C TYR A 92 6.52 5.06 4.90
N SER A 93 6.63 5.74 6.03
CA SER A 93 6.83 5.11 7.33
C SER A 93 5.68 4.19 7.71
N ASP A 94 4.44 4.48 7.26
CA ASP A 94 3.24 3.77 7.72
C ASP A 94 2.20 3.40 6.65
N PHE A 95 2.52 3.68 5.38
CA PHE A 95 1.73 3.27 4.22
C PHE A 95 2.63 3.10 2.99
N VAL A 96 2.12 2.42 1.97
CA VAL A 96 2.83 2.21 0.69
C VAL A 96 1.94 2.74 -0.42
N LEU A 97 2.48 3.43 -1.41
CA LEU A 97 1.69 3.82 -2.59
C LEU A 97 2.42 3.54 -3.90
N SER A 98 1.64 3.45 -4.96
CA SER A 98 2.08 3.51 -6.35
C SER A 98 1.67 4.85 -6.94
N TYR A 99 2.60 5.57 -7.57
CA TYR A 99 2.31 6.92 -8.07
C TYR A 99 2.14 6.97 -9.59
N ASP A 100 1.06 7.61 -10.05
CA ASP A 100 0.87 7.91 -11.46
C ASP A 100 1.55 9.24 -11.80
N ARG A 101 2.73 9.16 -12.42
CA ARG A 101 3.48 10.35 -12.87
C ARG A 101 2.75 11.17 -13.93
N ARG A 102 1.86 10.55 -14.72
CA ARG A 102 1.11 11.21 -15.78
C ARG A 102 -0.05 12.01 -15.19
N ASN A 103 -0.82 11.39 -14.30
CA ASN A 103 -2.00 12.01 -13.69
C ASN A 103 -1.70 12.79 -12.40
N ARG A 104 -0.48 12.64 -11.86
CA ARG A 104 0.04 13.31 -10.66
C ARG A 104 -0.75 13.02 -9.38
N VAL A 105 -1.39 11.85 -9.35
CA VAL A 105 -2.12 11.26 -8.21
C VAL A 105 -1.62 9.81 -8.02
N ALA A 106 -1.91 9.16 -6.91
CA ALA A 106 -1.56 7.75 -6.77
C ALA A 106 -2.42 6.85 -7.69
N HIS A 107 -1.88 5.74 -8.18
CA HIS A 107 -2.69 4.64 -8.69
C HIS A 107 -3.45 3.97 -7.52
N TRP A 108 -2.74 3.76 -6.41
CA TRP A 108 -3.28 3.16 -5.20
C TRP A 108 -2.39 3.48 -4.00
N VAL A 109 -2.98 3.41 -2.81
CA VAL A 109 -2.33 3.52 -1.51
C VAL A 109 -2.79 2.36 -0.62
N CYS A 110 -1.85 1.64 -0.01
CA CYS A 110 -2.09 0.53 0.90
C CYS A 110 -1.72 0.91 2.34
N GLU A 111 -2.64 0.65 3.26
CA GLU A 111 -2.52 0.88 4.70
C GLU A 111 -2.76 -0.44 5.45
N HIS A 112 -2.06 -0.64 6.57
CA HIS A 112 -2.35 -1.70 7.54
C HIS A 112 -2.63 -1.10 8.90
N LEU A 113 -3.90 -1.13 9.30
CA LEU A 113 -4.39 -0.60 10.56
C LEU A 113 -4.46 -1.74 11.58
N GLN A 114 -3.91 -1.48 12.76
CA GLN A 114 -4.08 -2.34 13.91
C GLN A 114 -4.79 -1.58 15.02
N LYS A 115 -5.61 -2.29 15.81
CA LYS A 115 -6.35 -1.69 16.93
C LYS A 115 -5.44 -0.91 17.89
N LYS A 116 -4.23 -1.41 18.13
CA LYS A 116 -3.23 -0.77 19.01
C LYS A 116 -2.68 0.54 18.44
N ASP A 117 -2.71 0.72 17.13
CA ASP A 117 -2.14 1.88 16.43
C ASP A 117 -3.17 3.03 16.29
N LEU A 118 -4.46 2.72 16.50
CA LEU A 118 -5.57 3.69 16.46
C LEU A 118 -5.84 4.41 17.78
N SER A 119 -5.15 4.05 18.87
CA SER A 119 -5.30 4.79 20.13
C SER A 119 -4.72 6.19 19.98
N THR A 120 -5.51 7.20 20.33
CA THR A 120 -5.08 8.59 20.25
C THR A 120 -3.92 8.85 21.19
N THR A 121 -2.74 9.16 20.64
CA THR A 121 -1.62 9.68 21.41
C THR A 121 -1.78 11.19 21.55
N THR A 122 -1.63 11.72 22.77
CA THR A 122 -1.91 13.13 23.12
C THR A 122 -1.08 14.16 22.35
N HIS A 123 -0.02 13.74 21.66
CA HIS A 123 0.93 14.61 20.96
C HIS A 123 0.96 14.41 19.43
N VAL A 124 0.11 13.54 18.88
CA VAL A 124 0.04 13.30 17.43
C VAL A 124 -1.22 13.94 16.87
N GLY A 125 -1.05 14.88 15.93
CA GLY A 125 -2.18 15.66 15.42
C GLY A 125 -1.96 16.22 14.03
N ARG A 126 -3.07 16.33 13.29
CA ARG A 126 -3.14 16.98 11.97
C ARG A 126 -2.74 18.46 12.02
N ALA A 127 -2.88 19.10 13.19
CA ALA A 127 -2.51 20.50 13.40
C ALA A 127 -0.99 20.76 13.23
N HIS A 128 -0.17 19.72 13.38
CA HIS A 128 1.29 19.81 13.22
C HIS A 128 1.77 19.36 11.83
N ALA A 129 0.85 19.00 10.94
CA ALA A 129 1.16 18.56 9.58
C ALA A 129 0.77 19.63 8.55
N SER A 130 1.57 19.75 7.50
CA SER A 130 1.34 20.69 6.40
C SER A 130 1.43 19.97 5.06
N PHE A 131 0.54 20.35 4.14
CA PHE A 131 0.58 19.82 2.78
C PHE A 131 1.86 20.26 2.09
N GLN A 132 2.59 19.32 1.51
CA GLN A 132 3.84 19.60 0.84
C GLN A 132 4.10 18.66 -0.34
N PRO A 133 4.79 19.13 -1.38
CA PRO A 133 5.26 18.26 -2.46
C PRO A 133 6.27 17.23 -1.93
N ASP A 134 6.20 15.99 -2.42
CA ASP A 134 7.22 14.99 -2.15
C ASP A 134 8.43 15.20 -3.07
N LEU A 135 9.57 15.55 -2.48
CA LEU A 135 10.77 15.91 -3.23
C LEU A 135 11.45 14.71 -3.91
N SER A 136 11.11 13.47 -3.55
CA SER A 136 11.61 12.26 -4.20
C SER A 136 11.05 12.07 -5.62
N VAL A 137 9.92 12.71 -5.94
CA VAL A 137 9.35 12.71 -7.30
C VAL A 137 10.07 13.75 -8.15
N PRO A 138 10.58 13.46 -9.35
CA PRO A 138 11.12 14.51 -10.23
C PRO A 138 10.07 15.62 -10.47
N SER A 139 10.52 16.88 -10.51
CA SER A 139 9.62 18.06 -10.55
C SER A 139 8.58 18.01 -11.66
N ASN A 140 8.94 17.52 -12.86
CA ASN A 140 8.04 17.43 -14.02
C ASN A 140 6.82 16.51 -13.82
N PHE A 141 6.92 15.59 -12.86
CA PHE A 141 5.89 14.60 -12.56
C PHE A 141 5.19 14.88 -11.23
N ARG A 142 5.49 15.99 -10.57
CA ARG A 142 5.03 16.28 -9.20
C ARG A 142 3.88 17.26 -9.21
N SER A 143 2.89 17.05 -8.34
CA SER A 143 1.88 18.06 -8.01
C SER A 143 2.41 19.06 -6.97
N SER A 144 1.80 20.24 -6.94
CA SER A 144 2.16 21.36 -6.07
C SER A 144 0.92 21.97 -5.43
N LEU A 145 1.11 22.78 -4.38
CA LEU A 145 0.01 23.51 -3.75
C LEU A 145 -0.67 24.50 -4.69
N ALA A 146 0.05 25.01 -5.70
CA ALA A 146 -0.50 25.91 -6.69
C ALA A 146 -1.59 25.25 -7.54
N ASP A 147 -1.49 23.93 -7.75
CA ASP A 147 -2.46 23.19 -8.58
C ASP A 147 -3.84 23.13 -7.93
N TYR A 148 -3.86 22.98 -6.60
CA TYR A 148 -5.09 22.88 -5.83
C TYR A 148 -5.68 24.25 -5.48
N ARG A 149 -4.87 25.30 -5.47
CA ARG A 149 -5.29 26.65 -5.05
C ARG A 149 -6.35 27.19 -6.02
N ARG A 150 -7.55 27.51 -5.48
CA ARG A 150 -8.70 28.02 -6.25
C ARG A 150 -9.19 27.10 -7.37
N SER A 151 -8.87 25.80 -7.31
CA SER A 151 -9.33 24.79 -8.28
C SER A 151 -10.81 24.40 -8.10
N GLY A 152 -11.41 24.69 -6.94
CA GLY A 152 -12.72 24.16 -6.56
C GLY A 152 -12.67 22.78 -5.89
N PHE A 153 -11.50 22.12 -5.87
CA PHE A 153 -11.31 20.81 -5.25
C PHE A 153 -10.54 20.90 -3.93
N ASN A 154 -10.91 20.03 -3.00
CA ASN A 154 -10.15 19.80 -1.78
C ASN A 154 -8.95 18.89 -2.08
N ARG A 155 -7.91 19.03 -1.25
CA ARG A 155 -6.79 18.10 -1.16
C ARG A 155 -7.23 16.86 -0.38
N GLY A 156 -7.81 15.90 -1.08
CA GLY A 156 -8.33 14.66 -0.51
C GLY A 156 -7.24 13.64 -0.27
N HIS A 157 -7.15 13.11 0.95
CA HIS A 157 -6.16 12.08 1.30
C HIS A 157 -6.64 10.71 0.80
N LEU A 158 -5.72 9.88 0.32
CA LEU A 158 -6.00 8.46 0.00
C LEU A 158 -5.71 7.56 1.20
N ALA A 159 -4.51 7.64 1.77
CA ALA A 159 -4.23 7.21 3.15
C ALA A 159 -4.64 8.33 4.12
N ALA A 160 -5.66 8.07 4.91
CA ALA A 160 -6.29 9.09 5.75
C ALA A 160 -5.40 9.40 6.96
N ALA A 161 -5.12 10.68 7.21
CA ALA A 161 -4.32 11.10 8.37
C ALA A 161 -4.84 10.53 9.71
N GLY A 162 -6.17 10.33 9.81
CA GLY A 162 -6.83 9.73 10.97
C GLY A 162 -6.53 8.24 11.22
N ASN A 163 -5.79 7.58 10.33
CA ASN A 163 -5.36 6.20 10.50
C ASN A 163 -3.93 6.11 11.08
N HIS A 164 -3.20 7.23 11.13
CA HIS A 164 -1.76 7.29 11.37
C HIS A 164 -1.41 8.08 12.65
N HIS A 165 -1.94 7.63 13.79
CA HIS A 165 -1.83 8.34 15.07
C HIS A 165 -0.66 7.90 15.96
N SER A 166 0.07 6.84 15.61
CA SER A 166 1.12 6.28 16.47
C SER A 166 2.36 7.16 16.56
N HIS A 167 2.70 7.87 15.47
CA HIS A 167 3.83 8.79 15.41
C HIS A 167 3.50 10.01 14.54
N GLN A 168 4.02 11.19 14.92
CA GLN A 168 3.78 12.41 14.16
C GLN A 168 4.34 12.32 12.74
N THR A 169 5.46 11.61 12.53
CA THR A 169 6.01 11.35 11.19
C THR A 169 5.01 10.62 10.30
N HIS A 170 4.31 9.60 10.81
CA HIS A 170 3.32 8.84 10.02
C HIS A 170 2.20 9.77 9.56
N CYS A 171 1.68 10.60 10.48
CA CYS A 171 0.68 11.61 10.15
C CYS A 171 1.20 12.62 9.12
N ASN A 172 2.40 13.19 9.33
CA ASN A 172 3.00 14.17 8.44
C ASN A 172 3.14 13.66 6.99
N GLU A 173 3.56 12.41 6.82
CA GLU A 173 3.75 11.82 5.50
C GLU A 173 2.44 11.67 4.72
N THR A 174 1.29 11.56 5.39
CA THR A 174 -0.02 11.53 4.71
C THR A 174 -0.35 12.84 4.00
N PHE A 175 0.30 13.94 4.39
CA PHE A 175 0.12 15.27 3.78
C PHE A 175 1.04 15.50 2.56
N TYR A 176 1.85 14.52 2.17
CA TYR A 176 2.55 14.58 0.89
C TYR A 176 1.56 14.55 -0.27
N LEU A 177 1.75 15.43 -1.25
CA LEU A 177 0.85 15.54 -2.40
C LEU A 177 0.80 14.30 -3.31
N THR A 178 1.73 13.35 -3.14
CA THR A 178 1.68 12.01 -3.75
C THR A 178 0.52 11.17 -3.22
N ASN A 179 0.08 11.40 -1.98
CA ASN A 179 -1.07 10.78 -1.33
C ASN A 179 -2.38 11.57 -1.55
N ILE A 180 -2.34 12.67 -2.32
CA ILE A 180 -3.46 13.57 -2.47
C ILE A 180 -4.06 13.47 -3.87
N ALA A 181 -5.39 13.44 -3.92
CA ALA A 181 -6.15 13.58 -5.16
C ALA A 181 -7.19 14.71 -5.04
N PRO A 182 -7.55 15.37 -6.16
CA PRO A 182 -8.63 16.36 -6.19
C PRO A 182 -9.98 15.70 -5.83
N GLN A 183 -10.58 16.13 -4.74
CA GLN A 183 -11.86 15.62 -4.26
C GLN A 183 -12.89 16.74 -4.12
N ILE A 184 -14.15 16.46 -4.45
CA ILE A 184 -15.26 17.35 -4.12
C ILE A 184 -15.32 17.54 -2.60
N GLY A 185 -15.42 18.80 -2.16
CA GLY A 185 -15.37 19.13 -0.74
C GLY A 185 -16.64 18.70 0.00
N LYS A 186 -17.71 19.47 -0.20
CA LYS A 186 -19.00 19.27 0.49
C LYS A 186 -19.74 18.04 -0.07
N GLY A 187 -20.20 17.18 0.83
CA GLY A 187 -20.95 15.96 0.52
C GLY A 187 -20.10 14.76 0.11
N PHE A 188 -18.87 14.98 -0.36
CA PHE A 188 -17.93 13.89 -0.69
C PHE A 188 -16.82 13.75 0.35
N ASN A 189 -15.75 14.54 0.24
CA ASN A 189 -14.56 14.44 1.11
C ASN A 189 -14.92 14.62 2.60
N SER A 190 -15.67 15.67 2.94
CA SER A 190 -16.13 15.90 4.32
C SER A 190 -17.43 15.17 4.69
N GLY A 191 -17.94 14.30 3.81
CA GLY A 191 -19.22 13.61 3.96
C GLY A 191 -19.06 12.10 3.78
N ALA A 192 -19.61 11.56 2.68
CA ALA A 192 -19.64 10.11 2.43
C ALA A 192 -18.26 9.44 2.46
N TRP A 193 -17.21 10.10 1.97
CA TRP A 193 -15.84 9.57 1.98
C TRP A 193 -15.30 9.46 3.41
N ASN A 194 -15.44 10.50 4.22
CA ASN A 194 -15.07 10.47 5.64
C ASN A 194 -15.89 9.44 6.43
N ASN A 195 -17.17 9.23 6.11
CA ASN A 195 -17.99 8.18 6.71
C ASN A 195 -17.42 6.78 6.42
N LEU A 196 -16.94 6.54 5.19
CA LEU A 196 -16.26 5.30 4.84
C LEU A 196 -14.92 5.13 5.58
N GLU A 197 -14.16 6.22 5.77
CA GLU A 197 -12.94 6.19 6.59
C GLU A 197 -13.23 5.91 8.07
N ILE A 198 -14.32 6.44 8.64
CA ILE A 198 -14.78 6.09 9.99
C ILE A 198 -15.12 4.61 10.08
N TYR A 199 -15.89 4.09 9.11
CA TYR A 199 -16.26 2.68 9.06
C TYR A 199 -15.04 1.74 9.01
N VAL A 200 -14.00 2.10 8.26
CA VAL A 200 -12.72 1.38 8.25
C VAL A 200 -12.11 1.30 9.65
N ARG A 201 -12.06 2.42 10.39
CA ARG A 201 -11.55 2.45 11.76
C ARG A 201 -12.40 1.61 12.70
N ASP A 202 -13.73 1.65 12.55
CA ASP A 202 -14.66 0.82 13.34
C ASP A 202 -14.47 -0.67 13.07
N LEU A 203 -14.16 -1.07 11.83
CA LEU A 203 -13.78 -2.44 11.51
C LEU A 203 -12.48 -2.82 12.23
N THR A 204 -11.47 -1.95 12.21
CA THR A 204 -10.21 -2.19 12.92
C THR A 204 -10.40 -2.35 14.43
N LEU A 205 -11.23 -1.53 15.06
CA LEU A 205 -11.52 -1.62 16.49
C LEU A 205 -12.22 -2.94 16.87
N ARG A 206 -13.08 -3.45 15.98
CA ARG A 206 -13.83 -4.71 16.16
C ARG A 206 -13.00 -5.95 15.86
N TYR A 207 -12.25 -5.96 14.76
CA TYR A 207 -11.57 -7.17 14.25
C TYR A 207 -10.06 -7.19 14.53
N GLY A 208 -9.47 -6.07 14.92
CA GLY A 208 -8.09 -5.96 15.38
C GLY A 208 -7.07 -5.63 14.29
N SER A 209 -7.21 -6.19 13.08
CA SER A 209 -6.27 -6.01 11.97
C SER A 209 -7.02 -5.86 10.65
N VAL A 210 -6.83 -4.73 9.98
CA VAL A 210 -7.52 -4.37 8.74
C VAL A 210 -6.53 -3.79 7.75
N TYR A 211 -6.64 -4.24 6.52
CA TYR A 211 -5.87 -3.80 5.37
C TYR A 211 -6.76 -3.00 4.45
N VAL A 212 -6.25 -1.89 3.94
CA VAL A 212 -7.04 -0.99 3.10
C VAL A 212 -6.22 -0.62 1.88
N CYS A 213 -6.80 -0.80 0.70
CA CYS A 213 -6.27 -0.26 -0.54
C CYS A 213 -7.22 0.81 -1.07
N THR A 214 -6.71 2.01 -1.30
CA THR A 214 -7.48 3.18 -1.72
C THR A 214 -6.89 3.75 -2.99
N GLY A 215 -7.73 4.15 -3.95
CA GLY A 215 -7.22 4.80 -5.16
C GLY A 215 -8.30 5.50 -5.98
N PRO A 216 -7.89 6.31 -6.97
CA PRO A 216 -8.79 6.93 -7.93
C PRO A 216 -9.26 5.95 -9.02
N LEU A 217 -10.37 6.25 -9.67
CA LEU A 217 -10.84 5.61 -10.89
C LEU A 217 -11.24 6.64 -11.95
N TYR A 218 -11.04 6.26 -13.21
CA TYR A 218 -11.44 7.03 -14.39
C TYR A 218 -12.41 6.18 -15.21
N LYS A 219 -13.69 6.24 -14.83
CA LYS A 219 -14.75 5.44 -15.41
C LYS A 219 -15.10 5.96 -16.81
N PRO A 220 -15.20 5.09 -17.84
CA PRO A 220 -15.69 5.50 -19.14
C PRO A 220 -17.18 5.82 -19.11
N LYS A 221 -17.61 6.79 -19.93
CA LYS A 221 -19.01 7.12 -20.18
C LYS A 221 -19.33 6.92 -21.65
N GLN A 222 -20.57 6.52 -21.94
CA GLN A 222 -21.04 6.42 -23.31
C GLN A 222 -21.44 7.82 -23.81
N ARG A 223 -20.87 8.20 -24.95
CA ARG A 223 -21.20 9.45 -25.65
C ARG A 223 -22.49 9.27 -26.45
N CYS A 224 -23.07 10.38 -26.91
CA CYS A 224 -24.28 10.38 -27.75
C CYS A 224 -24.13 9.56 -29.06
N ASP A 225 -22.91 9.35 -29.55
CA ASP A 225 -22.63 8.54 -30.74
C ASP A 225 -22.44 7.04 -30.43
N GLY A 226 -22.71 6.62 -29.19
CA GLY A 226 -22.61 5.24 -28.73
C GLY A 226 -21.19 4.80 -28.37
N LYS A 227 -20.15 5.62 -28.58
CA LYS A 227 -18.76 5.31 -28.24
C LYS A 227 -18.47 5.56 -26.77
N LEU A 228 -17.52 4.80 -26.21
CA LEU A 228 -17.02 5.00 -24.85
C LEU A 228 -15.84 5.97 -24.86
N SER A 229 -15.89 7.00 -24.04
CA SER A 229 -14.75 7.89 -23.74
C SER A 229 -14.55 8.00 -22.23
N VAL A 230 -13.32 8.31 -21.83
CA VAL A 230 -13.00 8.66 -20.45
C VAL A 230 -12.75 10.16 -20.42
N GLU A 231 -13.57 10.89 -19.68
CA GLU A 231 -13.51 12.36 -19.59
C GLU A 231 -13.36 12.77 -18.12
N TYR A 232 -12.35 13.60 -17.85
CA TYR A 232 -12.05 14.09 -16.51
C TYR A 232 -11.35 15.45 -16.60
N GLU A 233 -11.56 16.28 -15.58
CA GLU A 233 -10.92 17.59 -15.46
C GLU A 233 -9.44 17.45 -15.07
N MET A 234 -8.62 18.42 -15.45
CA MET A 234 -7.25 18.58 -14.95
C MET A 234 -7.09 19.97 -14.35
N ILE A 235 -6.50 20.05 -13.15
CA ILE A 235 -6.35 21.30 -12.41
C ILE A 235 -4.90 21.76 -12.36
N GLY A 236 -4.71 23.08 -12.28
CA GLY A 236 -3.41 23.67 -12.00
C GLY A 236 -2.41 23.72 -13.17
N PRO A 237 -1.29 24.42 -12.99
CA PRO A 237 -0.22 24.48 -13.99
C PRO A 237 0.40 23.12 -14.31
N ASN A 238 0.36 22.16 -13.37
CA ASN A 238 0.89 20.82 -13.57
C ASN A 238 -0.16 19.84 -14.10
N LEU A 239 -1.39 20.25 -14.44
CA LEU A 239 -2.41 19.35 -15.00
C LEU A 239 -2.64 18.10 -14.13
N VAL A 240 -2.97 18.30 -12.85
CA VAL A 240 -3.31 17.20 -11.94
C VAL A 240 -4.70 16.67 -12.30
N ALA A 241 -4.81 15.38 -12.55
CA ALA A 241 -6.08 14.77 -12.94
C ALA A 241 -7.07 14.76 -11.77
N VAL A 242 -8.34 15.09 -12.07
CA VAL A 242 -9.47 14.96 -11.15
C VAL A 242 -10.14 13.60 -11.38
N PRO A 243 -10.05 12.64 -10.44
CA PRO A 243 -10.68 11.34 -10.59
C PRO A 243 -12.20 11.45 -10.72
N THR A 244 -12.79 10.59 -11.57
CA THR A 244 -14.25 10.51 -11.68
C THR A 244 -14.88 9.84 -10.47
N HIS A 245 -14.18 8.86 -9.89
CA HIS A 245 -14.60 8.06 -8.75
C HIS A 245 -13.38 7.74 -7.89
N PHE A 246 -13.63 7.26 -6.68
CA PHE A 246 -12.62 6.67 -5.81
C PHE A 246 -13.07 5.28 -5.37
N PHE A 247 -12.12 4.38 -5.21
CA PHE A 247 -12.36 3.06 -4.67
C PHE A 247 -11.69 2.90 -3.30
N LYS A 248 -12.27 1.99 -2.50
CA LYS A 248 -11.62 1.44 -1.32
C LYS A 248 -11.89 -0.06 -1.24
N VAL A 249 -10.83 -0.86 -1.25
CA VAL A 249 -10.88 -2.30 -0.99
C VAL A 249 -10.40 -2.52 0.44
N ILE A 250 -11.31 -3.00 1.28
CA ILE A 250 -11.09 -3.25 2.70
C ILE A 250 -10.98 -4.76 2.89
N MET A 251 -9.90 -5.20 3.52
CA MET A 251 -9.67 -6.58 3.88
C MET A 251 -9.56 -6.70 5.40
N VAL A 252 -10.45 -7.49 5.98
CA VAL A 252 -10.54 -7.74 7.41
C VAL A 252 -9.93 -9.11 7.68
N GLU A 253 -8.87 -9.14 8.48
CA GLU A 253 -8.33 -10.40 8.97
C GLU A 253 -9.32 -11.00 9.97
N SER A 254 -9.93 -12.10 9.54
CA SER A 254 -10.95 -12.77 10.32
C SER A 254 -10.33 -13.88 11.17
N LYS A 255 -10.68 -13.95 12.45
CA LYS A 255 -10.41 -15.14 13.29
C LYS A 255 -11.41 -16.28 13.03
N VAL A 256 -12.30 -16.13 12.04
CA VAL A 256 -13.39 -17.08 11.73
C VAL A 256 -12.82 -18.38 11.14
N PRO A 257 -13.49 -19.54 11.35
CA PRO A 257 -13.00 -20.83 10.88
C PRO A 257 -13.03 -20.85 9.36
N LEU A 258 -11.85 -20.90 8.73
CA LEU A 258 -11.52 -21.12 7.30
C LEU A 258 -10.19 -20.44 6.92
N GLY A 259 -9.67 -19.55 7.78
CA GLY A 259 -8.31 -18.99 7.68
C GLY A 259 -8.07 -17.99 6.54
N LYS A 260 -9.10 -17.65 5.75
CA LYS A 260 -9.01 -16.64 4.68
C LYS A 260 -9.58 -15.29 5.14
N PRO A 261 -8.92 -14.17 4.80
CA PRO A 261 -9.42 -12.85 5.14
C PRO A 261 -10.69 -12.54 4.35
N TYR A 262 -11.57 -11.73 4.95
CA TYR A 262 -12.80 -11.25 4.34
C TYR A 262 -12.55 -9.92 3.61
N MET A 263 -13.18 -9.70 2.45
CA MET A 263 -12.96 -8.49 1.65
C MET A 263 -14.26 -7.79 1.21
N GLU A 264 -14.26 -6.45 1.31
CA GLU A 264 -15.31 -5.54 0.83
C GLU A 264 -14.73 -4.51 -0.15
N GLY A 265 -15.40 -4.28 -1.27
CA GLY A 265 -15.08 -3.21 -2.23
C GLY A 265 -16.12 -2.11 -2.17
N TYR A 266 -15.67 -0.86 -2.15
CA TYR A 266 -16.50 0.33 -2.23
C TYR A 266 -16.04 1.20 -3.39
N VAL A 267 -17.00 1.76 -4.14
CA VAL A 267 -16.74 2.77 -5.18
C VAL A 267 -17.68 3.93 -4.97
N LEU A 268 -17.14 5.15 -4.89
CA LEU A 268 -17.93 6.36 -4.72
C LEU A 268 -17.62 7.35 -5.86
N PRO A 269 -18.63 8.01 -6.45
CA PRO A 269 -18.41 9.07 -7.43
C PRO A 269 -17.80 10.29 -6.76
N ASN A 270 -16.85 10.96 -7.43
CA ASN A 270 -16.27 12.22 -6.98
C ASN A 270 -17.25 13.38 -7.24
N ALA A 271 -18.37 13.35 -6.55
CA ALA A 271 -19.50 14.28 -6.69
C ALA A 271 -20.15 14.51 -5.32
N THR A 272 -20.95 15.56 -5.17
CA THR A 272 -21.72 15.77 -3.93
C THR A 272 -22.71 14.62 -3.73
N ILE A 273 -22.56 13.89 -2.63
CA ILE A 273 -23.42 12.76 -2.27
C ILE A 273 -24.41 13.21 -1.18
N PRO A 274 -25.72 12.90 -1.31
CA PRO A 274 -26.71 13.15 -0.26
C PRO A 274 -26.40 12.38 1.05
N ASP A 275 -26.58 13.04 2.20
CA ASP A 275 -26.23 12.48 3.51
C ASP A 275 -27.10 11.28 3.93
N ASN A 276 -28.25 11.07 3.30
CA ASN A 276 -29.19 9.99 3.62
C ASN A 276 -28.84 8.64 2.95
N LEU A 277 -27.85 8.60 2.05
CA LEU A 277 -27.46 7.36 1.39
C LEU A 277 -26.60 6.48 2.31
N PRO A 278 -26.99 5.22 2.58
CA PRO A 278 -26.20 4.34 3.41
C PRO A 278 -24.93 3.89 2.68
N LEU A 279 -23.84 3.67 3.41
CA LEU A 279 -22.56 3.18 2.84
C LEU A 279 -22.71 1.91 1.99
N ARG A 280 -23.69 1.05 2.32
CA ARG A 280 -23.99 -0.18 1.58
C ARG A 280 -24.37 0.08 0.11
N SER A 281 -24.91 1.25 -0.22
CA SER A 281 -25.25 1.63 -1.60
C SER A 281 -24.01 1.80 -2.49
N PHE A 282 -22.83 1.92 -1.90
CA PHE A 282 -21.55 2.06 -2.62
C PHE A 282 -20.75 0.76 -2.72
N LEU A 283 -21.32 -0.36 -2.24
CA LEU A 283 -20.68 -1.66 -2.35
C LEU A 283 -20.53 -2.08 -3.81
N CYS A 284 -19.36 -2.60 -4.15
CA CYS A 284 -18.99 -2.98 -5.50
C CYS A 284 -18.29 -4.35 -5.50
N ASP A 285 -18.39 -5.09 -6.61
CA ASP A 285 -17.54 -6.26 -6.78
C ASP A 285 -16.09 -5.81 -6.94
N ILE A 286 -15.19 -6.44 -6.20
CA ILE A 286 -13.76 -6.19 -6.28
C ILE A 286 -13.23 -6.49 -7.69
N ARG A 287 -13.83 -7.42 -8.44
CA ARG A 287 -13.48 -7.70 -9.83
C ARG A 287 -13.67 -6.50 -10.74
N GLU A 288 -14.71 -5.71 -10.50
CA GLU A 288 -14.95 -4.49 -11.27
C GLU A 288 -13.91 -3.42 -10.91
N ILE A 289 -13.56 -3.31 -9.63
CA ILE A 289 -12.46 -2.43 -9.20
C ILE A 289 -11.14 -2.86 -9.84
N GLU A 290 -10.80 -4.16 -9.82
CA GLU A 290 -9.62 -4.73 -10.48
C GLU A 290 -9.61 -4.38 -11.98
N HIS A 291 -10.76 -4.52 -12.66
CA HIS A 291 -10.91 -4.22 -14.08
C HIS A 291 -10.71 -2.73 -14.40
N TYR A 292 -11.41 -1.83 -13.72
CA TYR A 292 -11.34 -0.38 -14.01
C TYR A 292 -10.07 0.29 -13.47
N ALA A 293 -9.47 -0.23 -12.41
CA ALA A 293 -8.22 0.30 -11.87
C ALA A 293 -6.98 -0.26 -12.59
N GLY A 294 -7.12 -1.41 -13.28
CA GLY A 294 -5.97 -2.14 -13.83
C GLY A 294 -5.07 -2.73 -12.74
N LEU A 295 -5.66 -3.12 -11.61
CA LEU A 295 -4.96 -3.62 -10.42
C LEU A 295 -5.38 -5.05 -10.09
N LYS A 296 -4.54 -5.76 -9.34
CA LYS A 296 -4.82 -7.11 -8.85
C LYS A 296 -4.76 -7.18 -7.33
N PHE A 297 -5.89 -7.37 -6.67
CA PHE A 297 -5.93 -7.55 -5.23
C PHE A 297 -5.81 -9.03 -4.84
N PHE A 298 -5.58 -9.30 -3.55
CA PHE A 298 -5.46 -10.65 -3.01
C PHE A 298 -6.74 -11.48 -3.20
N ASP A 299 -6.57 -12.79 -3.39
CA ASP A 299 -7.67 -13.73 -3.54
C ASP A 299 -8.21 -14.21 -2.16
N GLY A 300 -8.91 -13.31 -1.47
CA GLY A 300 -9.60 -13.56 -0.19
C GLY A 300 -11.05 -14.03 -0.34
N LEU A 301 -11.74 -14.26 0.79
CA LEU A 301 -13.18 -14.53 0.81
C LEU A 301 -13.94 -13.24 0.52
N ARG A 302 -14.48 -13.16 -0.69
CA ARG A 302 -15.27 -12.00 -1.14
C ARG A 302 -16.69 -12.10 -0.58
N ARG A 303 -17.31 -10.95 -0.27
CA ARG A 303 -18.71 -10.88 0.19
C ARG A 303 -19.69 -11.64 -0.71
N SER A 304 -19.48 -11.58 -2.03
CA SER A 304 -20.27 -12.31 -3.03
C SER A 304 -20.24 -13.83 -2.85
N ALA A 305 -19.16 -14.39 -2.32
CA ALA A 305 -19.03 -15.82 -2.04
C ALA A 305 -19.72 -16.25 -0.73
N ILE A 306 -19.93 -15.34 0.21
CA ILE A 306 -20.51 -15.64 1.54
C ILE A 306 -22.02 -15.40 1.56
N PHE A 307 -22.50 -14.32 0.93
CA PHE A 307 -23.90 -13.88 1.04
C PHE A 307 -24.72 -14.13 -0.24
N GLY A 308 -24.17 -14.88 -1.21
CA GLY A 308 -24.80 -15.14 -2.51
C GLY A 308 -24.74 -13.95 -3.47
N SER A 309 -24.82 -14.25 -4.77
CA SER A 309 -24.74 -13.28 -5.88
C SER A 309 -26.02 -12.47 -6.07
N ASN A 310 -26.55 -11.84 -5.02
CA ASN A 310 -27.52 -10.75 -5.21
C ASN A 310 -26.84 -9.48 -5.78
N TYR A 311 -25.56 -9.57 -6.11
CA TYR A 311 -24.88 -8.59 -6.95
C TYR A 311 -25.31 -8.81 -8.40
N PRO A 312 -25.97 -7.83 -9.03
CA PRO A 312 -26.09 -7.82 -10.48
C PRO A 312 -24.71 -7.94 -11.13
N SER A 313 -24.64 -8.44 -12.37
CA SER A 313 -23.39 -8.64 -13.12
C SER A 313 -22.52 -7.37 -13.27
N GLU A 314 -23.10 -6.21 -12.98
CA GLU A 314 -22.48 -4.90 -12.92
C GLU A 314 -22.98 -4.15 -11.67
N SER A 315 -22.08 -3.59 -10.86
CA SER A 315 -22.45 -2.84 -9.65
C SER A 315 -23.38 -1.67 -9.99
N GLN A 316 -24.37 -1.42 -9.12
CA GLN A 316 -25.24 -0.24 -9.23
C GLN A 316 -24.43 1.06 -9.30
N VAL A 317 -23.24 1.09 -8.69
CA VAL A 317 -22.38 2.28 -8.76
C VAL A 317 -21.93 2.59 -10.19
N PHE A 318 -21.68 1.55 -11.00
CA PHE A 318 -21.30 1.71 -12.40
C PHE A 318 -22.49 1.95 -13.33
N ARG A 319 -23.72 1.67 -12.89
CA ARG A 319 -24.94 1.94 -13.68
C ARG A 319 -25.61 3.28 -13.37
N ASP A 320 -25.69 3.64 -12.09
CA ASP A 320 -26.57 4.73 -11.63
C ASP A 320 -25.87 6.08 -11.50
N PHE A 321 -24.53 6.12 -11.45
CA PHE A 321 -23.75 7.37 -11.36
C PHE A 321 -23.09 7.76 -12.70
N GLY A 322 -23.78 7.50 -13.81
CA GLY A 322 -23.39 7.84 -15.19
C GLY A 322 -23.91 9.19 -15.63
#